data_AF-A0A7W1CEX2-F1
#
_entry.id   AF-A0A7W1CEX2-F1
#
_cell.length_a   1.000
_cell.length_b   1.000
_cell.length_c   1.000
_cell.angle_alpha   90.00
_cell.angle_beta   90.00
_cell.angle_gamma   90.00
#
_symmetry.space_group_name_H-M   'P 1'
#
loop_
_entity.id
_entity.type
_entity.pdbx_description
1 polymer ?
#
loop_
_entity_poly.entity_id
_entity_poly.type
_entity_poly.pdbx_seq_one_letter_code
_entity_poly.pdbx_strand_id
1 'polypeptide(L)'
;MKQRFSLIHKITAFLMLTAMFSPIFTVGATAQMMQKTSAKQLTEDQKILHVLNRLGFGAREGDVERVKAIGINKYIEQQLNASSINDQTAEAKVKNLDVLKMSNEELFAKYPNQAAVLLAVAQKNNLDKGDTAQLK
;
A
#
# COMPACT_ATOMS: atom_id res chain seq x y z
N MET A 1 73.98 -8.16 46.31
CA MET A 1 74.16 -7.56 44.96
C MET A 1 72.83 -7.72 44.20
N LYS A 2 72.41 -6.67 43.47
CA LYS A 2 71.31 -6.62 42.48
C LYS A 2 69.94 -6.05 42.92
N GLN A 3 69.89 -4.71 42.80
CA GLN A 3 68.86 -3.82 42.26
C GLN A 3 67.46 -3.77 42.90
N ARG A 4 67.21 -2.66 43.61
CA ARG A 4 65.91 -2.20 44.13
C ARG A 4 65.05 -1.67 42.99
N PHE A 5 64.22 -2.51 42.37
CA PHE A 5 63.24 -2.04 41.40
C PHE A 5 62.08 -1.34 42.11
N SER A 6 62.08 -0.01 41.97
CA SER A 6 61.18 0.98 42.57
C SER A 6 59.69 0.65 42.40
N LEU A 7 58.93 0.81 43.51
CA LEU A 7 57.46 0.72 43.59
C LEU A 7 56.74 1.49 42.46
N ILE A 8 57.37 2.54 41.94
CA ILE A 8 56.85 3.44 40.91
C ILE A 8 56.67 2.71 39.55
N HIS A 9 57.51 1.71 39.25
CA HIS A 9 57.38 0.92 38.02
C HIS A 9 56.25 -0.12 38.09
N LYS A 10 55.91 -0.59 39.30
CA LYS A 10 54.81 -1.55 39.50
C LYS A 10 53.43 -0.87 39.42
N ILE A 11 53.35 0.38 39.87
CA ILE A 11 52.11 1.19 39.80
C ILE A 11 51.85 1.67 38.36
N THR A 12 52.89 2.05 37.61
CA THR A 12 52.74 2.44 36.20
C THR A 12 52.37 1.26 35.29
N ALA A 13 52.87 0.05 35.55
CA ALA A 13 52.46 -1.15 34.83
C ALA A 13 51.00 -1.57 35.14
N PHE A 14 50.54 -1.41 36.39
CA PHE A 14 49.15 -1.73 36.77
C PHE A 14 48.16 -0.71 36.19
N LEU A 15 48.53 0.56 36.11
CA LEU A 15 47.71 1.62 35.51
C LEU A 15 47.65 1.55 33.97
N MET A 16 48.64 0.92 33.33
CA MET A 16 48.61 0.65 31.89
C MET A 16 47.86 -0.64 31.51
N LEU A 17 47.71 -1.60 32.44
CA LEU A 17 46.99 -2.85 32.17
C LEU A 17 45.46 -2.71 32.35
N THR A 18 44.98 -1.76 33.15
CA THR A 18 43.54 -1.45 33.29
C THR A 18 43.00 -0.56 32.16
N ALA A 19 43.87 0.11 31.40
CA ALA A 19 43.49 1.02 30.32
C ALA A 19 43.12 0.35 28.99
N MET A 20 43.37 -0.97 28.83
CA MET A 20 43.07 -1.69 27.57
C MET A 20 41.87 -2.64 27.65
N PHE A 21 41.15 -2.70 28.78
CA PHE A 21 39.92 -3.51 28.96
C PHE A 21 38.64 -2.65 29.13
N SER A 22 38.58 -1.46 28.55
CA SER A 22 37.32 -0.71 28.40
C SER A 22 37.37 0.14 27.13
N PRO A 23 36.89 -0.41 26.01
CA PRO A 23 35.62 0.11 25.51
C PRO A 23 34.81 -0.96 24.75
N ILE A 24 34.16 -1.90 25.45
CA ILE A 24 33.08 -2.71 24.86
C ILE A 24 31.71 -2.35 25.48
N PHE A 25 31.69 -1.55 26.55
CA PHE A 25 30.44 -1.20 27.25
C PHE A 25 29.76 0.10 26.78
N THR A 26 30.12 0.63 25.61
CA THR A 26 29.41 1.80 25.02
C THR A 26 28.52 1.43 23.82
N VAL A 27 28.43 0.15 23.44
CA VAL A 27 27.52 -0.32 22.37
C VAL A 27 26.13 -0.69 22.93
N GLY A 28 25.98 -0.88 24.25
CA GLY A 28 24.69 -1.19 24.89
C GLY A 28 23.83 0.03 25.25
N ALA A 29 24.43 1.23 25.34
CA ALA A 29 23.72 2.44 25.79
C ALA A 29 22.96 3.17 24.66
N THR A 30 23.16 2.81 23.40
CA THR A 30 22.36 3.35 22.28
C THR A 30 21.16 2.47 21.94
N ALA A 31 21.12 1.21 22.37
CA ALA A 31 19.95 0.34 22.20
C ALA A 31 18.74 0.81 23.04
N GLN A 32 18.98 1.56 24.12
CA GLN A 32 17.92 2.18 24.94
C GLN A 32 17.41 3.51 24.38
N MET A 33 18.03 4.03 23.31
CA MET A 33 17.52 5.16 22.52
C MET A 33 16.71 4.71 21.30
N MET A 34 16.20 3.48 21.28
CA MET A 34 14.97 3.20 20.53
C MET A 34 13.83 3.88 21.30
N GLN A 35 13.79 5.20 21.15
CA GLN A 35 12.74 6.09 21.60
C GLN A 35 11.44 5.40 21.21
N LYS A 36 10.72 4.91 22.22
CA LYS A 36 9.31 4.54 22.08
C LYS A 36 8.67 5.81 21.56
N THR A 37 8.57 5.93 20.24
CA THR A 37 7.80 6.97 19.58
C THR A 37 6.39 6.71 20.07
N SER A 38 6.01 7.40 21.14
CA SER A 38 4.63 7.58 21.51
C SER A 38 3.98 8.06 20.23
N ALA A 39 3.23 7.18 19.57
CA ALA A 39 2.57 7.51 18.33
C ALA A 39 1.72 8.73 18.65
N LYS A 40 2.11 9.88 18.08
CA LYS A 40 1.40 11.14 18.31
C LYS A 40 -0.06 10.86 17.97
N GLN A 41 -0.94 11.08 18.94
CA GLN A 41 -2.37 10.88 18.72
C GLN A 41 -2.77 11.71 17.52
N LEU A 42 -3.36 11.06 16.52
CA LEU A 42 -3.81 11.72 15.30
C LEU A 42 -4.87 12.76 15.67
N THR A 43 -4.80 13.93 15.05
CA THR A 43 -5.89 14.89 15.10
C THR A 43 -7.14 14.30 14.46
N GLU A 44 -8.31 14.88 14.73
CA GLU A 44 -9.56 14.41 14.13
C GLU A 44 -9.48 14.40 12.59
N ASP A 45 -8.98 15.49 11.98
CA ASP A 45 -8.81 15.59 10.53
C ASP A 45 -7.81 14.55 10.00
N GLN A 46 -6.74 14.26 10.74
CA GLN A 46 -5.80 13.20 10.36
C GLN A 46 -6.44 11.81 10.41
N LYS A 47 -7.32 11.56 11.38
CA LYS A 47 -8.09 10.30 11.44
C LYS A 47 -9.08 10.22 10.29
N ILE A 48 -9.78 11.30 9.96
CA ILE A 48 -10.71 11.37 8.83
C ILE A 48 -9.97 11.09 7.52
N LEU A 49 -8.85 11.79 7.28
CA LEU A 49 -8.00 11.56 6.11
C LEU A 49 -7.50 10.11 6.05
N HIS A 50 -7.06 9.56 7.18
CA HIS A 50 -6.62 8.16 7.23
C HIS A 50 -7.74 7.19 6.85
N VAL A 51 -8.95 7.40 7.37
CA VAL A 51 -10.12 6.57 7.07
C VAL A 51 -10.55 6.71 5.61
N LEU A 52 -10.59 7.94 5.07
CA LEU A 52 -10.89 8.20 3.66
C LEU A 52 -9.89 7.51 2.71
N ASN A 53 -8.61 7.51 3.07
CA ASN A 53 -7.56 6.83 2.30
C ASN A 53 -7.62 5.31 2.40
N ARG A 54 -8.16 4.76 3.50
CA ARG A 54 -8.15 3.31 3.75
C ARG A 54 -9.42 2.60 3.32
N LEU A 55 -10.56 3.28 3.44
CA LEU A 55 -11.89 2.71 3.15
C LEU A 55 -12.55 3.34 1.92
N GLY A 56 -12.00 4.43 1.38
CA GLY A 56 -12.45 5.05 0.15
C GLY A 56 -11.34 5.12 -0.89
N PHE A 57 -11.57 5.95 -1.92
CA PHE A 57 -10.59 6.21 -2.98
C PHE A 57 -9.66 7.38 -2.65
N GLY A 58 -9.54 7.75 -1.37
CA GLY A 58 -8.87 8.96 -0.91
C GLY A 58 -9.80 10.15 -0.76
N ALA A 59 -9.31 11.19 -0.07
CA ALA A 59 -10.09 12.41 0.21
C ALA A 59 -10.23 13.30 -1.02
N ARG A 60 -11.47 13.56 -1.44
CA ARG A 60 -11.81 14.59 -2.44
C ARG A 60 -12.20 15.90 -1.75
N GLU A 61 -12.35 16.97 -2.53
CA GLU A 61 -12.89 18.23 -2.06
C GLU A 61 -14.26 18.00 -1.38
N GLY A 62 -14.42 18.46 -0.14
CA GLY A 62 -15.65 18.32 0.64
C GLY A 62 -15.79 16.99 1.40
N ASP A 63 -14.93 15.98 1.18
CA ASP A 63 -15.06 14.69 1.86
C ASP A 63 -14.71 14.74 3.34
N VAL A 64 -13.72 15.56 3.71
CA VAL A 64 -13.31 15.72 5.11
C VAL A 64 -14.44 16.37 5.91
N GLU A 65 -15.07 17.41 5.36
CA GLU A 65 -16.20 18.11 5.95
C GLU A 65 -17.42 17.19 6.05
N ARG A 66 -17.70 16.41 5.00
CA ARG A 66 -18.78 15.42 4.97
C ARG A 66 -18.60 14.37 6.06
N VAL A 67 -17.40 13.77 6.18
CA VAL A 67 -17.10 12.76 7.21
C VAL A 67 -17.09 13.38 8.61
N LYS A 68 -16.62 14.62 8.76
CA LYS A 68 -16.70 15.35 10.04
C LYS A 68 -18.16 15.56 10.46
N ALA A 69 -19.06 15.88 9.53
CA ALA A 69 -20.48 16.09 9.81
C ALA A 69 -21.21 14.80 10.22
N ILE A 70 -20.91 13.66 9.60
CA ILE A 70 -21.58 12.38 9.91
C ILE A 70 -20.87 11.58 11.01
N GLY A 71 -19.60 11.86 11.25
CA GLY A 71 -18.71 11.13 12.14
C GLY A 71 -18.06 9.90 11.49
N ILE A 72 -16.84 9.58 11.95
CA ILE A 72 -16.04 8.44 11.43
C ILE A 72 -16.80 7.12 11.55
N ASN A 73 -17.43 6.83 12.69
CA ASN A 73 -18.11 5.55 12.91
C ASN A 73 -19.25 5.32 11.91
N LYS A 74 -20.05 6.36 11.66
CA LYS A 74 -21.15 6.29 10.69
C LYS A 74 -20.64 6.16 9.25
N TYR A 75 -19.54 6.84 8.92
CA TYR A 75 -18.89 6.64 7.63
C TYR A 75 -18.42 5.19 7.45
N ILE A 76 -17.78 4.60 8.47
CA ILE A 76 -17.35 3.19 8.43
C ILE A 76 -18.55 2.26 8.23
N GLU A 77 -19.65 2.49 8.96
CA GLU A 77 -20.87 1.70 8.82
C GLU A 77 -21.45 1.77 7.40
N GLN A 78 -21.45 2.95 6.77
CA GLN A 78 -21.85 3.10 5.36
C GLN A 78 -20.98 2.28 4.42
N GLN A 79 -19.66 2.23 4.64
CA GLN A 79 -18.75 1.42 3.81
C GLN A 79 -18.99 -0.09 3.98
N LEU A 80 -19.37 -0.52 5.18
CA LEU A 80 -19.70 -1.93 5.44
C LEU A 80 -21.08 -2.32 4.91
N ASN A 81 -22.03 -1.38 4.90
CA ASN A 81 -23.41 -1.57 4.45
C ASN A 81 -23.69 -0.74 3.19
N ALA A 82 -23.01 -1.06 2.09
CA ALA A 82 -23.07 -0.27 0.85
C ALA A 82 -24.49 -0.10 0.28
N SER A 83 -25.40 -1.06 0.50
CA SER A 83 -26.80 -0.98 0.05
C SER A 83 -27.60 0.17 0.70
N SER A 84 -27.09 0.77 1.78
CA SER A 84 -27.70 1.93 2.44
C SER A 84 -27.34 3.27 1.78
N ILE A 85 -26.36 3.28 0.86
CA ILE A 85 -25.88 4.48 0.19
C ILE A 85 -26.78 4.78 -1.02
N ASN A 86 -27.17 6.05 -1.19
CA ASN A 86 -27.94 6.49 -2.34
C ASN A 86 -27.01 6.72 -3.54
N ASP A 87 -27.07 5.81 -4.53
CA ASP A 87 -26.25 5.85 -5.74
C ASP A 87 -26.97 6.41 -6.98
N GLN A 88 -28.13 7.05 -6.83
CA GLN A 88 -28.94 7.60 -7.93
C GLN A 88 -28.16 8.50 -8.89
N THR A 89 -27.20 9.27 -8.38
CA THR A 89 -26.37 10.15 -9.23
C THR A 89 -25.42 9.34 -10.11
N ALA A 90 -24.81 8.27 -9.57
CA ALA A 90 -23.95 7.38 -10.34
C ALA A 90 -24.75 6.59 -11.37
N GLU A 91 -25.90 6.05 -10.95
CA GLU A 91 -26.84 5.33 -11.82
C GLU A 91 -27.32 6.20 -12.98
N ALA A 92 -27.66 7.46 -12.73
CA ALA A 92 -28.03 8.40 -13.78
C ALA A 92 -26.90 8.64 -14.80
N LYS A 93 -25.64 8.72 -14.35
CA LYS A 93 -24.47 8.90 -15.22
C LYS A 93 -24.24 7.70 -16.14
N VAL A 94 -24.50 6.48 -15.66
CA VAL A 94 -24.26 5.25 -16.42
C VAL A 94 -25.49 4.72 -17.16
N LYS A 95 -26.67 5.29 -16.91
CA LYS A 95 -27.96 4.81 -17.44
C LYS A 95 -27.98 4.55 -18.94
N ASN A 96 -27.30 5.40 -19.71
CA ASN A 96 -27.26 5.37 -21.17
C ASN A 96 -26.10 4.53 -21.75
N LEU A 97 -25.30 3.89 -20.89
CA LEU A 97 -24.22 2.99 -21.32
C LEU A 97 -24.78 1.57 -21.46
N ASP A 98 -25.40 1.27 -22.59
CA ASP A 98 -26.03 -0.03 -22.85
C ASP A 98 -25.06 -1.21 -22.70
N VAL A 99 -23.76 -0.98 -22.94
CA VAL A 99 -22.70 -1.99 -22.77
C VAL A 99 -22.65 -2.58 -21.36
N LEU A 100 -23.06 -1.84 -20.33
CA LEU A 100 -23.06 -2.33 -18.94
C LEU A 100 -24.20 -3.31 -18.65
N LYS A 101 -25.18 -3.41 -19.55
CA LYS A 101 -26.35 -4.29 -19.42
C LYS A 101 -26.26 -5.51 -20.34
N MET A 102 -25.29 -5.53 -21.26
CA MET A 102 -25.13 -6.59 -22.24
C MET A 102 -24.56 -7.85 -21.59
N SER A 103 -25.00 -9.01 -22.07
CA SER A 103 -24.36 -10.28 -21.73
C SER A 103 -22.98 -10.41 -22.40
N ASN A 104 -22.17 -11.37 -21.95
CA ASN A 104 -20.88 -11.64 -22.58
C ASN A 104 -21.06 -12.02 -24.06
N GLU A 105 -22.09 -12.79 -24.39
CA GLU A 105 -22.41 -13.21 -25.76
C GLU A 105 -22.77 -12.00 -26.65
N GLU A 106 -23.61 -11.09 -26.13
CA GLU A 106 -23.98 -9.86 -26.84
C GLU A 106 -22.77 -8.94 -27.05
N LEU A 107 -21.90 -8.81 -26.05
CA LEU A 107 -20.64 -8.07 -26.17
C LEU A 107 -19.74 -8.65 -27.25
N PHE A 108 -19.56 -9.98 -27.28
CA PHE A 108 -18.73 -10.63 -28.29
C PHE A 108 -19.31 -10.50 -29.71
N ALA A 109 -20.64 -10.59 -29.86
CA ALA A 109 -21.30 -10.44 -31.14
C ALA A 109 -21.21 -9.00 -31.67
N LYS A 110 -21.37 -8.00 -30.79
CA LYS A 110 -21.39 -6.58 -31.15
C LYS A 110 -19.99 -5.97 -31.28
N TYR A 111 -19.05 -6.43 -30.48
CA TYR A 111 -17.66 -5.94 -30.42
C TYR A 111 -16.66 -7.11 -30.52
N PRO A 112 -16.62 -7.83 -31.66
CA PRO A 112 -15.73 -8.97 -31.83
C PRO A 112 -14.26 -8.54 -31.78
N ASN A 113 -13.43 -9.35 -31.14
CA ASN A 113 -11.97 -9.16 -31.17
C ASN A 113 -11.41 -9.50 -32.57
N GLN A 114 -10.19 -9.05 -32.86
CA GLN A 114 -9.56 -9.26 -34.17
C GLN A 114 -9.48 -10.74 -34.56
N ALA A 115 -9.18 -11.63 -33.61
CA ALA A 115 -9.10 -13.06 -33.87
C ALA A 115 -10.46 -13.66 -34.30
N ALA A 116 -11.56 -13.25 -33.67
CA ALA A 116 -12.91 -13.68 -34.03
C ALA A 116 -13.31 -13.20 -35.42
N VAL A 117 -12.95 -11.95 -35.78
CA VAL A 117 -13.17 -11.43 -37.13
C VAL A 117 -12.39 -12.23 -38.17
N LEU A 118 -11.11 -12.53 -37.91
CA LEU A 118 -10.27 -13.33 -38.81
C LEU A 118 -10.84 -14.74 -39.01
N LEU A 119 -11.30 -15.39 -37.94
CA LEU A 119 -11.95 -16.70 -38.03
C LEU A 119 -13.25 -16.63 -38.85
N ALA A 120 -14.09 -15.62 -38.63
CA ALA A 120 -15.32 -15.44 -39.39
C ALA A 120 -15.05 -15.18 -40.89
N VAL A 121 -14.01 -14.40 -41.21
CA VAL A 121 -13.56 -14.15 -42.60
C VAL A 121 -12.99 -15.43 -43.23
N ALA A 122 -12.16 -16.18 -42.51
CA ALA A 122 -11.60 -17.44 -42.98
C ALA A 122 -12.68 -18.49 -43.27
N GLN A 123 -13.66 -18.63 -42.35
CA GLN A 123 -14.82 -19.49 -42.53
C GLN A 123 -15.64 -19.08 -43.76
N LYS A 124 -15.91 -17.79 -43.95
CA LYS A 124 -16.64 -17.28 -45.12
C LYS A 124 -15.92 -17.59 -46.44
N ASN A 125 -14.59 -17.58 -46.42
CA ASN A 125 -13.75 -17.83 -47.60
C ASN A 125 -13.33 -19.31 -47.75
N ASN A 126 -13.85 -20.24 -46.93
CA ASN A 126 -13.45 -21.65 -46.90
C ASN A 126 -11.93 -21.88 -46.78
N LEU A 127 -11.22 -20.99 -46.08
CA LEU A 127 -9.78 -21.13 -45.84
C LEU A 127 -9.53 -22.16 -44.72
N ASP A 128 -8.60 -23.09 -44.93
CA ASP A 128 -8.26 -24.11 -43.94
C ASP A 128 -7.46 -23.50 -42.77
N LYS A 129 -7.46 -24.18 -41.61
CA LYS A 129 -6.78 -23.73 -40.39
C LYS A 129 -5.29 -23.44 -40.61
N GLY A 130 -4.65 -24.10 -41.59
CA GLY A 130 -3.25 -23.86 -41.97
C GLY A 130 -2.98 -22.45 -42.52
N ASP A 131 -3.95 -21.82 -43.20
CA ASP A 131 -3.76 -20.51 -43.84
C ASP A 131 -3.96 -19.35 -42.85
N THR A 132 -4.77 -19.56 -41.79
CA THR A 132 -5.03 -18.54 -40.76
C THR A 132 -3.81 -18.23 -39.87
N ALA A 133 -2.83 -19.14 -39.80
CA ALA A 133 -1.61 -18.95 -39.03
C ALA A 133 -0.63 -17.93 -39.66
N GLN A 134 -0.79 -17.62 -40.96
CA GLN A 134 0.07 -16.69 -41.70
C GLN A 134 -0.38 -15.21 -41.60
N LEU A 135 -1.50 -14.94 -40.92
CA LEU A 135 -2.11 -13.61 -40.80
C LEU A 135 -1.80 -12.92 -39.45
N LYS A 136 -0.84 -13.43 -38.69
CA LYS A 136 -0.37 -12.87 -37.42
C LYS A 136 0.87 -12.01 -37.59
#